data_AF-A0A2E6D9P1-F1
#
_entry.id   AF-A0A2E6D9P1-F1
#
_cell.length_a   1.000
_cell.length_b   1.000
_cell.length_c   1.000
_cell.angle_alpha   90.00
_cell.angle_beta   90.00
_cell.angle_gamma   90.00
#
_symmetry.space_group_name_H-M   'P 1'
#
loop_
_entity.id
_entity.type
_entity.pdbx_description
1 polymer ?
#
loop_
_entity_poly.entity_id
_entity_poly.type
_entity_poly.pdbx_seq_one_letter_code
_entity_poly.pdbx_strand_id
1 'polypeptide(L)'
;MVAAVDPLPPGTTSEYPAGPEEVLVVRIADPVHVRRPGQSANFPLYFYAKQARLNAGSWVFCGAGGRAEIILGGGASVLLIGHGTGVIGSPSRDEPVLFLHEVETAVVHFPETGQQVRLPGGAILDAEKGPFVIEHESEDILRVRNRSKRMGRLAYLDEQFQLSPGDVIDLPILEGGVAPREEDPGFQTQTDVDRQLSFRGDVVLTPRGKGVRIRATGKNEVVGHGLRLRLEKGQEAWIDDFVTAAPAVAPDPVAAPPVVPDVVPEVVPDVVPDVVPDTGQAEAEDSDDSSEDSGTEDDK
;
A
#
# COMPACT_ATOMS: atom_id res chain seq x y z
N MET A 1 -35.38 -26.92 18.59
CA MET A 1 -34.22 -26.28 19.22
C MET A 1 -33.85 -25.09 18.37
N VAL A 2 -34.15 -23.87 18.82
CA VAL A 2 -33.79 -22.64 18.10
C VAL A 2 -32.35 -22.33 18.48
N ALA A 3 -31.43 -22.34 17.51
CA ALA A 3 -30.06 -21.95 17.74
C ALA A 3 -30.04 -20.53 18.34
N ALA A 4 -29.38 -20.37 19.48
CA ALA A 4 -29.21 -19.07 20.10
C ALA A 4 -28.44 -18.18 19.11
N VAL A 5 -29.09 -17.12 18.64
CA VAL A 5 -28.47 -16.09 17.83
C VAL A 5 -27.44 -15.40 18.73
N ASP A 6 -26.16 -15.45 18.35
CA ASP A 6 -25.10 -14.72 19.05
C ASP A 6 -25.50 -13.23 19.06
N PRO A 7 -25.66 -12.60 20.25
CA PRO A 7 -26.11 -11.21 20.34
C PRO A 7 -25.05 -10.22 19.83
N LEU A 8 -23.80 -10.67 19.65
CA LEU A 8 -22.73 -9.83 19.12
C LEU A 8 -22.67 -9.96 17.60
N PRO A 9 -22.39 -8.86 16.88
CA PRO A 9 -22.13 -8.93 15.45
C PRO A 9 -20.94 -9.88 15.21
N PRO A 10 -20.94 -10.62 14.09
CA PRO A 10 -19.83 -11.49 13.74
C PRO A 10 -18.53 -10.66 13.76
N GLY A 11 -17.57 -11.06 14.60
CA GLY A 11 -16.34 -10.30 14.80
C GLY A 11 -15.46 -10.26 13.55
N THR A 12 -14.46 -9.39 13.54
CA THR A 12 -13.49 -9.21 12.43
C THR A 12 -12.73 -10.48 12.05
N THR A 13 -12.73 -11.49 12.92
CA THR A 13 -12.19 -12.83 12.67
C THR A 13 -12.92 -13.56 11.54
N SER A 14 -14.19 -13.24 11.28
CA SER A 14 -14.99 -13.82 10.20
C SER A 14 -14.95 -13.03 8.89
N GLU A 15 -14.55 -11.75 8.96
CA GLU A 15 -14.49 -10.85 7.81
C GLU A 15 -13.32 -11.17 6.88
N TYR A 16 -12.19 -11.61 7.45
CA TYR A 16 -10.97 -11.94 6.72
C TYR A 16 -10.59 -13.41 6.94
N PRO A 17 -11.17 -14.35 6.17
CA PRO A 17 -10.89 -15.76 6.32
C PRO A 17 -9.47 -16.11 5.89
N ALA A 18 -8.96 -17.21 6.45
CA ALA A 18 -7.66 -17.76 6.07
C ALA A 18 -7.61 -18.02 4.55
N GLY A 19 -6.52 -17.62 3.89
CA GLY A 19 -6.26 -17.93 2.48
C GLY A 19 -4.93 -18.66 2.27
N PRO A 20 -4.67 -19.14 1.04
CA PRO A 20 -3.46 -19.88 0.70
C PRO A 20 -2.20 -19.01 0.61
N GLU A 21 -2.33 -17.69 0.51
CA GLU A 21 -1.20 -16.80 0.34
C GLU A 21 -0.40 -16.66 1.63
N GLU A 22 0.90 -16.91 1.53
CA GLU A 22 1.85 -16.69 2.60
C GLU A 22 2.58 -15.37 2.41
N VAL A 23 2.85 -14.69 3.53
CA VAL A 23 3.59 -13.43 3.58
C VAL A 23 4.62 -13.49 4.70
N LEU A 24 5.67 -12.69 4.58
CA LEU A 24 6.67 -12.50 5.61
C LEU A 24 6.54 -11.10 6.19
N VAL A 25 6.26 -11.00 7.48
CA VAL A 25 6.27 -9.72 8.21
C VAL A 25 7.59 -9.59 8.93
N VAL A 26 8.29 -8.48 8.71
CA VAL A 26 9.57 -8.15 9.32
C VAL A 26 9.43 -6.89 10.16
N ARG A 27 9.64 -7.01 11.46
CA ARG A 27 9.75 -5.89 12.40
C ARG A 27 11.11 -5.21 12.24
N ILE A 28 11.07 -3.95 11.87
CA ILE A 28 12.24 -3.07 11.74
C ILE A 28 12.42 -2.27 13.03
N ALA A 29 11.36 -1.69 13.58
CA ALA A 29 11.35 -0.94 14.84
C ALA A 29 10.10 -1.24 15.68
N ASP A 30 10.21 -1.17 17.01
CA ASP A 30 9.09 -1.40 17.92
C ASP A 30 8.13 -0.21 17.98
N PRO A 31 6.84 -0.45 18.24
CA PRO A 31 6.21 -1.76 18.47
C PRO A 31 5.57 -2.34 17.20
N VAL A 32 5.68 -3.67 17.00
CA VAL A 32 4.97 -4.41 15.94
C VAL A 32 4.31 -5.64 16.54
N HIS A 33 3.03 -5.85 16.21
CA HIS A 33 2.26 -7.02 16.61
C HIS A 33 1.60 -7.64 15.40
N VAL A 34 1.31 -8.94 15.49
CA VAL A 34 0.60 -9.67 14.44
C VAL A 34 -0.48 -10.55 15.06
N ARG A 35 -1.52 -10.85 14.30
CA ARG A 35 -2.58 -11.79 14.68
C ARG A 35 -2.88 -12.70 13.51
N ARG A 36 -2.84 -14.01 13.73
CA ARG A 36 -3.12 -14.99 12.68
C ARG A 36 -4.63 -15.07 12.37
N PRO A 37 -5.02 -15.60 11.20
CA PRO A 37 -6.42 -15.73 10.85
C PRO A 37 -7.10 -16.66 11.86
N GLY A 38 -8.36 -16.37 12.21
CA GLY A 38 -9.09 -17.19 13.20
C GLY A 38 -8.70 -16.95 14.66
N GLN A 39 -7.59 -16.25 14.94
CA GLN A 39 -7.17 -15.97 16.31
C GLN A 39 -7.79 -14.67 16.84
N SER A 40 -8.03 -14.63 18.15
CA SER A 40 -8.58 -13.44 18.83
C SER A 40 -7.48 -12.52 19.40
N ALA A 41 -6.29 -13.07 19.68
CA ALA A 41 -5.21 -12.36 20.34
C ALA A 41 -4.07 -11.98 19.39
N ASN A 42 -3.52 -10.78 19.60
CA ASN A 42 -2.30 -10.32 18.93
C ASN A 42 -1.08 -10.80 19.71
N PHE A 43 0.04 -11.05 19.03
CA PHE A 43 1.32 -11.29 19.67
C PHE A 43 2.41 -10.36 19.09
N PRO A 44 3.32 -9.85 19.93
CA PRO A 44 4.38 -8.94 19.50
C PRO A 44 5.48 -9.66 18.72
N LEU A 45 6.12 -8.94 17.80
CA LEU A 45 7.38 -9.32 17.18
C LEU A 45 8.53 -8.66 17.95
N TYR A 46 9.17 -9.44 18.82
CA TYR A 46 10.27 -8.95 19.66
C TYR A 46 11.57 -8.73 18.87
N PHE A 47 12.51 -8.00 19.47
CA PHE A 47 13.82 -7.73 18.86
C PHE A 47 14.64 -9.00 18.53
N TYR A 48 14.43 -10.11 19.24
CA TYR A 48 15.09 -11.41 18.99
C TYR A 48 14.28 -12.34 18.08
N ALA A 49 13.02 -11.99 17.81
CA ALA A 49 12.08 -12.73 16.96
C ALA A 49 11.40 -11.76 16.00
N LYS A 50 12.20 -11.12 15.16
CA LYS A 50 11.80 -9.96 14.33
C LYS A 50 10.86 -10.33 13.18
N GLN A 51 10.65 -11.60 12.89
CA GLN A 51 9.95 -12.04 11.69
C GLN A 51 8.85 -13.04 12.00
N ALA A 52 7.75 -12.96 11.26
CA ALA A 52 6.69 -13.96 11.29
C ALA A 52 6.23 -14.26 9.87
N ARG A 53 6.14 -15.56 9.56
CA ARG A 53 5.38 -16.04 8.40
C ARG A 53 3.91 -16.12 8.78
N LEU A 54 3.08 -15.53 7.94
CA LEU A 54 1.64 -15.37 8.15
C LEU A 54 0.90 -15.72 6.86
N ASN A 55 -0.39 -16.01 6.97
CA ASN A 55 -1.24 -16.30 5.81
C ASN A 55 -2.24 -15.16 5.59
N ALA A 56 -2.88 -15.12 4.42
CA ALA A 56 -4.05 -14.27 4.18
C ALA A 56 -5.09 -14.41 5.31
N GLY A 57 -5.70 -13.29 5.69
CA GLY A 57 -6.54 -13.13 6.88
C GLY A 57 -5.79 -12.72 8.15
N SER A 58 -4.45 -12.65 8.10
CA SER A 58 -3.65 -12.19 9.24
C SER A 58 -3.66 -10.67 9.35
N TRP A 59 -3.62 -10.18 10.58
CA TRP A 59 -3.50 -8.76 10.88
C TRP A 59 -2.07 -8.40 11.25
N VAL A 60 -1.64 -7.22 10.84
CA VAL A 60 -0.36 -6.59 11.18
C VAL A 60 -0.66 -5.24 11.81
N PHE A 61 -0.11 -5.00 12.99
CA PHE A 61 -0.26 -3.77 13.73
C PHE A 61 1.11 -3.16 13.97
N CYS A 62 1.26 -1.90 13.58
CA CYS A 62 2.43 -1.08 13.82
C CYS A 62 1.98 0.07 14.73
N GLY A 63 2.58 0.21 15.91
CA GLY A 63 2.23 1.32 16.80
C GLY A 63 3.11 2.54 16.54
N ALA A 64 2.83 3.64 17.25
CA ALA A 64 3.62 4.86 17.17
C ALA A 64 5.13 4.61 17.32
N GLY A 65 5.93 5.13 16.38
CA GLY A 65 7.39 4.91 16.31
C GLY A 65 7.82 3.55 15.73
N GLY A 66 6.88 2.62 15.55
CA GLY A 66 7.12 1.31 14.98
C GLY A 66 7.42 1.36 13.49
N ARG A 67 8.06 0.30 12.99
CA ARG A 67 8.27 0.07 11.56
C ARG A 67 8.15 -1.41 11.24
N ALA A 68 7.32 -1.75 10.27
CA ALA A 68 7.12 -3.12 9.81
C ALA A 68 7.15 -3.17 8.29
N GLU A 69 7.90 -4.10 7.72
CA GLU A 69 7.84 -4.43 6.31
C GLU A 69 7.02 -5.71 6.13
N ILE A 70 6.00 -5.65 5.30
CA ILE A 70 5.16 -6.79 4.91
C ILE A 70 5.59 -7.19 3.50
N ILE A 71 6.24 -8.33 3.37
CA ILE A 71 6.70 -8.89 2.10
C ILE A 71 5.65 -9.88 1.61
N LEU A 72 5.06 -9.55 0.47
CA LEU A 72 3.93 -10.24 -0.14
C LEU A 72 4.42 -11.19 -1.25
N GLY A 73 3.56 -12.12 -1.67
CA GLY A 73 3.82 -12.96 -2.83
C GLY A 73 4.05 -12.13 -4.10
N GLY A 74 4.90 -12.64 -5.01
CA GLY A 74 5.22 -11.95 -6.26
C GLY A 74 6.22 -10.78 -6.15
N GLY A 75 6.72 -10.49 -4.94
CA GLY A 75 7.76 -9.47 -4.72
C GLY A 75 7.24 -8.07 -4.36
N ALA A 76 5.93 -7.92 -4.12
CA ALA A 76 5.41 -6.71 -3.52
C ALA A 76 5.85 -6.59 -2.07
N SER A 77 5.98 -5.35 -1.61
CA SER A 77 6.13 -5.08 -0.19
C SER A 77 5.40 -3.82 0.22
N VAL A 78 4.98 -3.80 1.48
CA VAL A 78 4.41 -2.62 2.12
C VAL A 78 5.18 -2.33 3.39
N LEU A 79 5.81 -1.16 3.44
CA LEU A 79 6.50 -0.66 4.62
C LEU A 79 5.56 0.26 5.40
N LEU A 80 5.13 -0.17 6.58
CA LEU A 80 4.41 0.65 7.55
C LEU A 80 5.40 1.42 8.41
N ILE A 81 5.17 2.72 8.58
CA ILE A 81 5.99 3.62 9.40
C ILE A 81 5.06 4.38 10.34
N GLY A 82 5.33 4.28 11.64
CA GLY A 82 4.48 4.87 12.66
C GLY A 82 3.23 4.04 12.92
N HIS A 83 2.14 4.71 13.29
CA HIS A 83 0.87 4.04 13.57
C HIS A 83 0.26 3.47 12.29
N GLY A 84 -0.12 2.19 12.27
CA GLY A 84 -0.73 1.59 11.09
C GLY A 84 -1.25 0.19 11.33
N THR A 85 -2.35 -0.15 10.66
CA THR A 85 -3.01 -1.45 10.76
C THR A 85 -3.36 -1.95 9.37
N GLY A 86 -2.96 -3.19 9.07
CA GLY A 86 -3.27 -3.83 7.79
C GLY A 86 -3.68 -5.29 7.95
N VAL A 87 -4.48 -5.78 7.01
CA VAL A 87 -4.88 -7.18 6.90
C VAL A 87 -4.37 -7.75 5.59
N ILE A 88 -3.73 -8.91 5.66
CA ILE A 88 -3.26 -9.63 4.49
C ILE A 88 -4.47 -10.17 3.71
N GLY A 89 -4.60 -9.77 2.45
CA GLY A 89 -5.68 -10.26 1.60
C GLY A 89 -5.27 -11.46 0.75
N SER A 90 -6.20 -11.95 -0.05
CA SER A 90 -6.03 -13.17 -0.85
C SER A 90 -6.33 -12.91 -2.33
N PRO A 91 -5.32 -12.56 -3.14
CA PRO A 91 -5.47 -12.38 -4.58
C PRO A 91 -6.09 -13.58 -5.30
N SER A 92 -5.91 -14.81 -4.81
CA SER A 92 -6.59 -15.99 -5.38
C SER A 92 -8.12 -15.95 -5.26
N ARG A 93 -8.65 -15.07 -4.39
CA ARG A 93 -10.08 -14.77 -4.24
C ARG A 93 -10.49 -13.44 -4.88
N ASP A 94 -9.66 -12.88 -5.76
CA ASP A 94 -9.89 -11.56 -6.36
C ASP A 94 -9.93 -10.42 -5.32
N GLU A 95 -9.20 -10.60 -4.21
CA GLU A 95 -9.05 -9.58 -3.17
C GLU A 95 -7.73 -8.82 -3.34
N PRO A 96 -7.66 -7.55 -2.89
CA PRO A 96 -6.40 -6.82 -2.72
C PRO A 96 -5.35 -7.64 -1.95
N VAL A 97 -4.06 -7.47 -2.28
CA VAL A 97 -2.96 -8.13 -1.55
C VAL A 97 -2.86 -7.68 -0.09
N LEU A 98 -3.32 -6.46 0.19
CA LEU A 98 -3.35 -5.87 1.52
C LEU A 98 -4.52 -4.90 1.66
N PHE A 99 -5.20 -4.99 2.80
CA PHE A 99 -6.21 -4.04 3.24
C PHE A 99 -5.61 -3.14 4.33
N LEU A 100 -5.36 -1.87 4.03
CA LEU A 100 -4.95 -0.89 5.03
C LEU A 100 -6.19 -0.30 5.70
N HIS A 101 -6.31 -0.49 7.01
CA HIS A 101 -7.38 0.11 7.80
C HIS A 101 -6.98 1.45 8.38
N GLU A 102 -5.73 1.55 8.85
CA GLU A 102 -5.15 2.75 9.43
C GLU A 102 -3.72 2.89 8.93
N VAL A 103 -3.27 4.13 8.73
CA VAL A 103 -1.90 4.41 8.32
C VAL A 103 -1.52 5.82 8.75
N GLU A 104 -0.33 5.99 9.32
CA GLU A 104 0.33 7.28 9.45
C GLU A 104 1.17 7.51 8.18
N THR A 105 2.03 6.54 7.87
CA THR A 105 2.73 6.48 6.59
C THR A 105 2.90 5.02 6.13
N ALA A 106 2.61 4.74 4.86
CA ALA A 106 2.95 3.49 4.20
C ALA A 106 3.68 3.73 2.88
N VAL A 107 4.69 2.91 2.59
CA VAL A 107 5.35 2.87 1.29
C VAL A 107 5.02 1.54 0.63
N VAL A 108 4.32 1.60 -0.50
CA VAL A 108 3.87 0.43 -1.25
C VAL A 108 4.75 0.24 -2.47
N HIS A 109 5.40 -0.92 -2.55
CA HIS A 109 6.19 -1.36 -3.69
C HIS A 109 5.42 -2.42 -4.46
N PHE A 110 4.98 -2.07 -5.66
CA PHE A 110 4.47 -3.02 -6.64
C PHE A 110 5.62 -3.54 -7.53
N PRO A 111 5.76 -4.85 -7.75
CA PRO A 111 6.77 -5.44 -8.62
C PRO A 111 6.33 -5.45 -10.09
N GLU A 112 5.02 -5.67 -10.34
CA GLU A 112 4.36 -5.75 -11.65
C GLU A 112 2.86 -5.41 -11.54
N THR A 113 2.17 -5.30 -12.68
CA THR A 113 0.72 -4.98 -12.75
C THR A 113 -0.16 -6.09 -12.17
N GLY A 114 -1.33 -5.71 -11.65
CA GLY A 114 -2.38 -6.64 -11.24
C GLY A 114 -2.41 -6.94 -9.74
N GLN A 115 -1.53 -6.31 -8.97
CA GLN A 115 -1.60 -6.31 -7.51
C GLN A 115 -2.25 -5.02 -7.03
N GLN A 116 -3.19 -5.17 -6.09
CA GLN A 116 -3.99 -4.06 -5.58
C GLN A 116 -3.82 -3.94 -4.08
N VAL A 117 -3.71 -2.71 -3.59
CA VAL A 117 -3.77 -2.40 -2.15
C VAL A 117 -5.01 -1.57 -1.89
N ARG A 118 -5.83 -2.00 -0.93
CA ARG A 118 -6.95 -1.20 -0.46
C ARG A 118 -6.45 -0.21 0.59
N LEU A 119 -6.74 1.06 0.38
CA LEU A 119 -6.39 2.17 1.26
C LEU A 119 -7.42 2.34 2.38
N PRO A 120 -7.08 3.09 3.46
CA PRO A 120 -8.05 3.52 4.44
C PRO A 120 -9.26 4.20 3.79
N GLY A 121 -10.45 3.92 4.32
CA GLY A 121 -11.73 4.33 3.72
C GLY A 121 -12.17 3.46 2.54
N GLY A 122 -11.28 2.70 1.92
CA GLY A 122 -11.62 1.63 0.99
C GLY A 122 -11.26 1.84 -0.48
N ALA A 123 -10.63 2.98 -0.84
CA ALA A 123 -10.13 3.24 -2.19
C ALA A 123 -9.10 2.17 -2.60
N ILE A 124 -8.93 1.92 -3.89
CA ILE A 124 -8.04 0.86 -4.39
C ILE A 124 -6.92 1.47 -5.20
N LEU A 125 -5.68 1.19 -4.81
CA LEU A 125 -4.46 1.55 -5.52
C LEU A 125 -3.92 0.31 -6.26
N ASP A 126 -3.70 0.47 -7.56
CA ASP A 126 -3.08 -0.50 -8.47
C ASP A 126 -1.96 0.20 -9.23
N ALA A 127 -0.83 -0.46 -9.43
CA ALA A 127 0.20 0.05 -10.33
C ALA A 127 1.06 -1.07 -10.91
N GLU A 128 1.68 -0.79 -12.07
CA GLU A 128 2.72 -1.65 -12.62
C GLU A 128 3.96 -1.68 -11.71
N LYS A 129 4.35 -0.53 -11.14
CA LYS A 129 5.56 -0.43 -10.34
C LYS A 129 5.50 0.67 -9.30
N GLY A 130 5.93 0.35 -8.08
CA GLY A 130 6.10 1.32 -7.00
C GLY A 130 7.46 2.06 -7.04
N PRO A 131 7.76 2.92 -6.04
CA PRO A 131 6.99 3.10 -4.81
C PRO A 131 5.86 4.14 -4.91
N PHE A 132 4.79 3.89 -4.14
CA PHE A 132 3.77 4.87 -3.78
C PHE A 132 3.86 5.15 -2.30
N VAL A 133 3.75 6.43 -1.93
CA VAL A 133 3.74 6.87 -0.54
C VAL A 133 2.32 7.26 -0.17
N ILE A 134 1.80 6.66 0.88
CA ILE A 134 0.47 6.91 1.43
C ILE A 134 0.67 7.53 2.80
N GLU A 135 0.15 8.74 3.01
CA GLU A 135 0.32 9.51 4.24
C GLU A 135 -1.06 9.96 4.73
N HIS A 136 -1.31 9.87 6.03
CA HIS A 136 -2.47 10.50 6.64
C HIS A 136 -2.11 11.93 7.00
N GLU A 137 -2.64 12.89 6.24
CA GLU A 137 -2.28 14.31 6.35
C GLU A 137 -3.11 15.00 7.44
N SER A 138 -4.37 14.62 7.55
CA SER A 138 -5.31 15.07 8.58
C SER A 138 -6.33 13.96 8.83
N GLU A 139 -7.14 14.09 9.89
CA GLU A 139 -8.12 13.07 10.32
C GLU A 139 -8.95 12.49 9.16
N ASP A 140 -9.36 13.35 8.21
CA ASP A 140 -10.23 12.98 7.10
C ASP A 140 -9.52 12.98 5.73
N ILE A 141 -8.19 13.15 5.65
CA ILE A 141 -7.48 13.24 4.37
C ILE A 141 -6.33 12.25 4.30
N LEU A 142 -6.39 11.40 3.27
CA LEU A 142 -5.32 10.49 2.87
C LEU A 142 -4.62 11.01 1.62
N ARG A 143 -3.34 11.33 1.74
CA ARG A 143 -2.50 11.74 0.61
C ARG A 143 -1.82 10.52 -0.01
N VAL A 144 -1.96 10.38 -1.32
CA VAL A 144 -1.25 9.37 -2.12
C VAL A 144 -0.30 10.08 -3.08
N ARG A 145 0.98 9.73 -3.02
CA ARG A 145 2.03 10.28 -3.87
C ARG A 145 2.71 9.18 -4.67
N ASN A 146 2.75 9.34 -5.99
CA ASN A 146 3.53 8.46 -6.85
C ASN A 146 5.01 8.88 -6.83
N ARG A 147 5.86 8.06 -6.21
CA ARG A 147 7.32 8.26 -6.18
C ARG A 147 8.05 7.36 -7.20
N SER A 148 7.31 6.62 -8.01
CA SER A 148 7.84 5.75 -9.05
C SER A 148 8.10 6.51 -10.35
N LYS A 149 8.66 5.80 -11.35
CA LYS A 149 8.77 6.27 -12.74
C LYS A 149 7.64 5.72 -13.63
N ARG A 150 6.67 5.01 -13.06
CA ARG A 150 5.55 4.38 -13.77
C ARG A 150 4.24 5.02 -13.36
N MET A 151 3.21 4.83 -14.18
CA MET A 151 1.87 5.29 -13.85
C MET A 151 1.23 4.36 -12.82
N GLY A 152 0.46 4.94 -11.90
CA GLY A 152 -0.47 4.23 -11.03
C GLY A 152 -1.91 4.54 -11.39
N ARG A 153 -2.82 3.67 -10.93
CA ARG A 153 -4.27 3.88 -11.00
C ARG A 153 -4.82 3.85 -9.59
N LEU A 154 -5.68 4.82 -9.30
CA LEU A 154 -6.39 4.90 -8.05
C LEU A 154 -7.89 4.93 -8.33
N ALA A 155 -8.61 3.90 -7.89
CA ALA A 155 -10.06 3.84 -7.95
C ALA A 155 -10.65 4.36 -6.63
N TYR A 156 -11.56 5.33 -6.74
CA TYR A 156 -12.19 6.02 -5.61
C TYR A 156 -13.65 6.28 -5.95
N LEU A 157 -14.58 5.68 -5.19
CA LEU A 157 -16.02 5.74 -5.48
C LEU A 157 -16.35 5.35 -6.94
N ASP A 158 -16.83 6.29 -7.74
CA ASP A 158 -17.18 6.14 -9.15
C ASP A 158 -16.10 6.70 -10.10
N GLU A 159 -14.96 7.11 -9.56
CA GLU A 159 -13.87 7.73 -10.31
C GLU A 159 -12.62 6.86 -10.35
N GLN A 160 -11.86 7.03 -11.44
CA GLN A 160 -10.53 6.43 -11.59
C GLN A 160 -9.50 7.51 -11.94
N PHE A 161 -8.57 7.74 -11.02
CA PHE A 161 -7.48 8.68 -11.21
C PHE A 161 -6.25 7.96 -11.76
N GLN A 162 -5.63 8.54 -12.79
CA GLN A 162 -4.30 8.14 -13.23
C GLN A 162 -3.26 9.01 -12.50
N LEU A 163 -2.31 8.36 -11.83
CA LEU A 163 -1.23 9.01 -11.09
C LEU A 163 0.06 8.91 -11.89
N SER A 164 0.47 10.00 -12.53
CA SER A 164 1.74 10.10 -13.24
C SER A 164 2.92 10.16 -12.26
N PRO A 165 4.16 9.92 -12.73
CA PRO A 165 5.35 10.06 -11.90
C PRO A 165 5.43 11.43 -11.23
N GLY A 166 5.47 11.48 -9.90
CA GLY A 166 5.53 12.71 -9.11
C GLY A 166 4.17 13.28 -8.71
N ASP A 167 3.07 12.76 -9.24
CA ASP A 167 1.73 13.24 -8.89
C ASP A 167 1.39 12.98 -7.43
N VAL A 168 0.59 13.88 -6.88
CA VAL A 168 0.04 13.84 -5.52
C VAL A 168 -1.46 14.03 -5.62
N ILE A 169 -2.20 13.16 -4.95
CA ILE A 169 -3.65 13.29 -4.81
C ILE A 169 -4.03 13.20 -3.34
N ASP A 170 -4.96 14.05 -2.93
CA ASP A 170 -5.50 14.09 -1.58
C ASP A 170 -6.93 13.53 -1.63
N LEU A 171 -7.17 12.47 -0.88
CA LEU A 171 -8.41 11.71 -0.88
C LEU A 171 -9.13 11.92 0.45
N PRO A 172 -10.38 12.42 0.43
CA PRO A 172 -11.16 12.48 1.64
C PRO A 172 -11.56 11.06 2.10
N ILE A 173 -11.46 10.80 3.39
CA ILE A 173 -11.97 9.58 4.03
C ILE A 173 -13.40 9.87 4.47
N LEU A 174 -14.38 9.19 3.86
CA LEU A 174 -15.79 9.40 4.16
C LEU A 174 -16.30 8.33 5.15
N GLU A 175 -17.17 8.72 6.09
CA GLU A 175 -17.81 7.78 7.05
C GLU A 175 -18.55 6.64 6.34
N GLY A 176 -19.11 6.89 5.16
CA GLY A 176 -19.81 5.90 4.33
C GLY A 176 -18.87 5.00 3.49
N GLY A 177 -17.56 5.19 3.59
CA GLY A 177 -16.56 4.53 2.77
C GLY A 177 -16.39 5.14 1.38
N VAL A 178 -15.23 4.87 0.78
CA VAL A 178 -14.80 5.37 -0.53
C VAL A 178 -14.41 4.25 -1.49
N ALA A 179 -14.87 3.03 -1.19
CA ALA A 179 -14.64 1.87 -2.03
C ALA A 179 -15.19 2.09 -3.44
N PRO A 180 -14.49 1.61 -4.49
CA PRO A 180 -14.98 1.64 -5.85
C PRO A 180 -16.36 0.99 -5.94
N ARG A 181 -17.27 1.65 -6.64
CA ARG A 181 -18.63 1.13 -6.85
C ARG A 181 -18.64 0.33 -8.15
N GLU A 182 -19.30 -0.82 -8.13
CA GLU A 182 -19.62 -1.53 -9.36
C GLU A 182 -20.59 -0.67 -10.19
N GLU A 183 -20.29 -0.55 -11.48
CA GLU A 183 -21.18 0.12 -12.43
C GLU A 183 -22.51 -0.66 -12.47
N ASP A 184 -23.57 -0.04 -11.96
CA ASP A 184 -24.90 -0.63 -11.99
C ASP A 184 -25.50 -0.46 -13.40
N PRO A 185 -25.77 -1.57 -14.13
CA PRO A 185 -26.25 -1.51 -15.51
C PRO A 185 -27.64 -0.85 -15.67
N GLY A 186 -28.36 -0.63 -14.57
CA GLY A 186 -29.61 0.12 -14.56
C GLY A 186 -29.44 1.63 -14.48
N PHE A 187 -28.21 2.16 -14.50
CA PHE A 187 -27.92 3.58 -14.67
C PHE A 187 -27.57 3.87 -16.13
N GLN A 188 -28.16 4.92 -16.68
CA GLN A 188 -27.75 5.49 -17.96
C GLN A 188 -26.59 6.45 -17.70
N THR A 189 -25.45 6.20 -18.34
CA THR A 189 -24.31 7.09 -18.28
C THR A 189 -24.39 8.10 -19.41
N GLN A 190 -24.28 9.39 -19.07
CA GLN A 190 -24.10 10.45 -20.06
C GLN A 190 -22.72 11.07 -19.85
N THR A 191 -21.91 11.00 -20.90
CA THR A 191 -20.60 11.66 -20.95
C THR A 191 -20.75 13.01 -21.64
N ASP A 192 -20.39 14.10 -20.97
CA ASP A 192 -20.35 15.43 -21.56
C ASP A 192 -18.99 16.08 -21.30
N VAL A 193 -18.24 16.36 -22.39
CA VAL A 193 -16.96 17.07 -22.45
C VAL A 193 -16.01 16.76 -21.27
N ASP A 194 -15.62 15.49 -21.11
CA ASP A 194 -14.72 14.95 -20.06
C ASP A 194 -15.35 14.60 -18.69
N ARG A 195 -16.68 14.43 -18.62
CA ARG A 195 -17.38 14.17 -17.36
C ARG A 195 -18.32 12.99 -17.47
N GLN A 196 -18.39 12.15 -16.45
CA GLN A 196 -19.27 10.98 -16.41
C GLN A 196 -20.31 11.14 -15.31
N LEU A 197 -21.58 11.30 -15.70
CA LEU A 197 -22.72 11.27 -14.78
C LEU A 197 -23.57 10.06 -15.12
N SER A 198 -23.90 9.28 -14.10
CA SER A 198 -24.76 8.11 -14.21
C SER A 198 -26.10 8.42 -13.55
N PHE A 199 -27.21 8.21 -14.23
CA PHE A 199 -28.54 8.43 -13.65
C PHE A 199 -29.52 7.31 -13.93
N ARG A 200 -30.48 7.14 -13.03
CA ARG A 200 -31.61 6.22 -13.16
C ARG A 200 -32.93 6.99 -13.08
N GLY A 201 -33.79 6.74 -14.05
CA GLY A 201 -35.11 7.36 -14.17
C GLY A 201 -35.15 8.55 -15.15
N ASP A 202 -36.27 9.25 -15.18
CA ASP A 202 -36.54 10.36 -16.10
C ASP A 202 -35.85 11.65 -15.65
N VAL A 203 -34.61 11.86 -16.07
CA VAL A 203 -33.82 13.07 -15.75
C VAL A 203 -33.51 13.84 -17.03
N VAL A 204 -33.61 15.16 -16.97
CA VAL A 204 -33.13 16.07 -18.02
C VAL A 204 -31.85 16.73 -17.53
N LEU A 205 -30.75 16.43 -18.19
CA LEU A 205 -29.45 17.08 -17.97
C LEU A 205 -29.31 18.25 -18.93
N THR A 206 -28.99 19.44 -18.41
CA THR A 206 -28.75 20.64 -19.22
C THR A 206 -27.37 21.19 -18.88
N PRO A 207 -26.43 21.24 -19.85
CA PRO A 207 -25.11 21.83 -19.65
C PRO A 207 -25.23 23.31 -19.26
N ARG A 208 -24.44 23.75 -18.29
CA ARG A 208 -24.43 25.16 -17.86
C ARG A 208 -23.04 25.61 -17.44
N GLY A 209 -22.31 26.25 -18.35
CA GLY A 209 -20.96 26.75 -18.08
C GLY A 209 -20.02 25.61 -17.67
N LYS A 210 -19.41 25.71 -16.48
CA LYS A 210 -18.57 24.65 -15.92
C LYS A 210 -19.35 23.57 -15.16
N GLY A 211 -20.65 23.72 -14.98
CA GLY A 211 -21.50 22.81 -14.22
C GLY A 211 -22.57 22.09 -15.06
N VAL A 212 -23.42 21.33 -14.38
CA VAL A 212 -24.61 20.69 -14.97
C VAL A 212 -25.83 21.05 -14.13
N ARG A 213 -26.95 21.35 -14.82
CA ARG A 213 -28.27 21.41 -14.17
C ARG A 213 -28.97 20.08 -14.39
N ILE A 214 -29.39 19.48 -13.28
CA ILE A 214 -30.09 18.20 -13.24
C ILE A 214 -31.55 18.49 -12.88
N ARG A 215 -32.50 18.16 -13.77
CA ARG A 215 -33.93 18.30 -13.49
C ARG A 215 -34.62 16.95 -13.53
N ALA A 216 -35.27 16.59 -12.44
CA ALA A 216 -36.06 15.36 -12.37
C ALA A 216 -37.47 15.56 -12.97
N THR A 217 -37.83 14.78 -13.98
CA THR A 217 -39.21 14.72 -14.51
C THR A 217 -40.02 13.57 -13.90
N GLY A 218 -39.36 12.66 -13.16
CA GLY A 218 -39.92 11.53 -12.41
C GLY A 218 -39.23 11.31 -11.05
N LYS A 219 -39.32 10.10 -10.49
CA LYS A 219 -38.54 9.68 -9.31
C LYS A 219 -37.19 9.20 -9.78
N ASN A 220 -36.13 9.88 -9.36
CA ASN A 220 -34.82 9.65 -9.96
C ASN A 220 -33.71 9.58 -8.94
N GLU A 221 -32.62 8.98 -9.42
CA GLU A 221 -31.37 8.92 -8.72
C GLU A 221 -30.24 9.28 -9.67
N VAL A 222 -29.36 10.19 -9.24
CA VAL A 222 -28.19 10.63 -10.02
C VAL A 222 -26.95 10.39 -9.19
N VAL A 223 -25.95 9.74 -9.79
CA VAL A 223 -24.67 9.39 -9.20
C VAL A 223 -23.56 9.91 -10.09
N GLY A 224 -22.54 10.50 -9.49
CA GLY A 224 -21.39 11.04 -10.21
C GLY A 224 -20.48 11.82 -9.28
N HIS A 225 -19.17 11.75 -9.53
CA HIS A 225 -18.16 12.51 -8.80
C HIS A 225 -18.26 12.35 -7.27
N GLY A 226 -18.51 11.12 -6.81
CA GLY A 226 -18.66 10.76 -5.40
C GLY A 226 -20.01 11.12 -4.77
N LEU A 227 -20.91 11.79 -5.49
CA LEU A 227 -22.22 12.22 -4.98
C LEU A 227 -23.34 11.25 -5.38
N ARG A 228 -24.38 11.17 -4.53
CA ARG A 228 -25.63 10.44 -4.80
C ARG A 228 -26.81 11.34 -4.47
N LEU A 229 -27.53 11.77 -5.49
CA LEU A 229 -28.65 12.70 -5.39
C LEU A 229 -29.94 11.96 -5.70
N ARG A 230 -30.87 11.97 -4.75
CA ARG A 230 -32.25 11.51 -4.97
C ARG A 230 -33.13 12.73 -5.19
N LEU A 231 -33.69 12.86 -6.39
CA LEU A 231 -34.52 13.99 -6.77
C LEU A 231 -35.96 13.52 -7.02
N GLU A 232 -36.92 14.21 -6.42
CA GLU A 232 -38.33 14.04 -6.70
C GLU A 232 -38.74 14.82 -7.96
N LYS A 233 -39.92 14.50 -8.50
CA LYS A 233 -40.45 15.14 -9.70
C LYS A 233 -40.52 16.66 -9.52
N GLY A 234 -39.90 17.38 -10.44
CA GLY A 234 -39.84 18.85 -10.44
C GLY A 234 -38.71 19.44 -9.61
N GLN A 235 -37.97 18.64 -8.85
CA GLN A 235 -36.77 19.09 -8.15
C GLN A 235 -35.60 19.24 -9.12
N GLU A 236 -34.70 20.14 -8.75
CA GLU A 236 -33.52 20.48 -9.51
C GLU A 236 -32.30 20.52 -8.61
N ALA A 237 -31.21 19.94 -9.09
CA ALA A 237 -29.90 20.05 -8.48
C ALA A 237 -28.93 20.72 -9.44
N TRP A 238 -27.97 21.41 -8.84
CA TRP A 238 -26.98 22.21 -9.51
C TRP A 238 -25.64 21.75 -8.98
N ILE A 239 -24.76 21.35 -9.89
CA ILE A 239 -23.39 20.98 -9.54
C ILE A 239 -22.50 21.97 -10.29
N ASP A 240 -21.92 22.88 -9.53
CA ASP A 240 -20.98 23.89 -10.01
C ASP A 240 -19.54 23.44 -9.71
N ASP A 241 -18.61 23.82 -10.60
CA ASP A 241 -17.15 23.70 -10.42
C ASP A 241 -16.64 22.28 -10.12
N PHE A 242 -16.73 21.39 -11.12
CA PHE A 242 -16.04 20.11 -11.08
C PHE A 242 -14.52 20.33 -11.05
N VAL A 243 -13.84 19.84 -10.01
CA VAL A 243 -12.38 19.69 -10.04
C VAL A 243 -12.06 18.46 -10.89
N THR A 244 -12.07 18.62 -12.22
CA THR A 244 -11.49 17.63 -13.13
C THR A 244 -9.98 17.75 -13.06
N ALA A 245 -9.31 16.78 -12.44
CA ALA A 245 -7.92 16.52 -12.78
C ALA A 245 -7.93 16.11 -14.26
N ALA A 246 -7.41 16.98 -15.13
CA ALA A 246 -7.40 16.71 -16.56
C ALA A 246 -6.69 15.37 -16.81
N PRO A 247 -7.20 14.50 -17.72
CA PRO A 247 -6.46 13.31 -18.12
C PRO A 247 -5.09 13.76 -18.62
N ALA A 248 -4.03 13.24 -18.02
CA ALA A 248 -2.67 13.52 -18.45
C ALA A 248 -2.53 13.08 -19.91
N VAL A 249 -2.48 14.06 -20.82
CA VAL A 249 -2.11 13.82 -22.21
C VAL A 249 -0.70 13.21 -22.16
N ALA A 250 -0.58 11.96 -22.58
CA ALA A 250 0.71 11.30 -22.70
C ALA A 250 1.62 12.21 -23.53
N PRO A 251 2.81 12.60 -23.04
CA PRO A 251 3.73 13.37 -23.85
C PRO A 251 4.13 12.52 -25.06
N ASP A 252 4.10 13.13 -26.25
CA ASP A 252 4.66 12.55 -27.47
C ASP A 252 6.05 11.98 -27.18
N PRO A 253 6.41 10.82 -27.77
CA PRO A 253 7.71 10.22 -27.54
C PRO A 253 8.81 11.20 -27.98
N VAL A 254 9.49 11.79 -27.00
CA VAL A 254 10.68 12.60 -27.23
C VAL A 254 11.71 11.69 -27.89
N ALA A 255 12.09 12.04 -29.13
CA ALA A 255 13.13 11.38 -29.88
C ALA A 255 14.39 11.26 -29.00
N ALA A 256 14.89 10.03 -28.85
CA ALA A 256 16.07 9.73 -28.06
C ALA A 256 17.26 10.60 -28.52
N PRO A 257 18.05 11.19 -27.61
CA PRO A 257 19.28 11.88 -27.98
C PRO A 257 20.28 10.89 -28.59
N PRO A 258 21.12 11.34 -29.54
CA PRO A 258 22.07 10.46 -30.23
C PRO A 258 23.07 9.84 -29.25
N VAL A 259 23.26 8.53 -29.39
CA VAL A 259 24.26 7.74 -28.66
C VAL A 259 25.65 8.24 -29.02
N VAL A 260 26.37 8.79 -28.04
CA VAL A 260 27.81 9.04 -28.13
C VAL A 260 28.51 7.73 -27.76
N PRO A 261 29.39 7.15 -28.60
CA PRO A 261 30.09 5.92 -28.26
C PRO A 261 31.10 6.17 -27.13
N ASP A 262 31.03 5.31 -26.11
CA ASP A 262 31.99 5.23 -25.00
C ASP A 262 33.38 4.93 -25.55
N VAL A 263 34.31 5.87 -25.37
CA VAL A 263 35.75 5.63 -25.53
C VAL A 263 36.26 5.10 -24.19
N VAL A 264 36.48 3.79 -24.14
CA VAL A 264 37.16 3.11 -23.03
C VAL A 264 38.63 3.52 -23.02
N PRO A 265 39.18 4.15 -21.95
CA PRO A 265 40.62 4.27 -21.82
C PRO A 265 41.23 2.95 -21.35
N GLU A 266 42.22 2.50 -22.09
CA GLU A 266 43.05 1.33 -21.84
C GLU A 266 43.82 1.49 -20.51
N VAL A 267 43.54 0.62 -19.54
CA VAL A 267 44.25 0.58 -18.25
C VAL A 267 45.53 -0.22 -18.44
N VAL A 268 46.68 0.44 -18.32
CA VAL A 268 48.01 -0.19 -18.27
C VAL A 268 48.17 -0.86 -16.89
N PRO A 269 48.55 -2.16 -16.79
CA PRO A 269 48.81 -2.79 -15.51
C PRO A 269 50.21 -2.43 -15.00
N ASP A 270 50.27 -1.82 -13.82
CA ASP A 270 51.54 -1.62 -13.10
C ASP A 270 52.00 -2.92 -12.44
N VAL A 271 53.29 -3.20 -12.65
CA VAL A 271 54.02 -4.41 -12.32
C VAL A 271 54.30 -4.47 -10.82
N VAL A 272 53.91 -5.57 -10.17
CA VAL A 272 54.36 -5.91 -8.81
C VAL A 272 55.74 -6.57 -8.92
N PRO A 273 56.79 -6.10 -8.20
CA PRO A 273 58.01 -6.88 -8.04
C PRO A 273 57.92 -7.77 -6.78
N ASP A 274 57.97 -9.08 -7.00
CA ASP A 274 58.46 -10.09 -6.06
C ASP A 274 59.98 -9.94 -5.86
N VAL A 275 60.51 -10.38 -4.69
CA VAL A 275 61.93 -10.70 -4.29
C VAL A 275 62.18 -10.23 -2.83
N VAL A 276 62.58 -10.98 -1.78
CA VAL A 276 62.93 -12.38 -1.41
C VAL A 276 62.84 -12.45 0.14
N PRO A 277 62.65 -13.63 0.80
CA PRO A 277 62.77 -13.74 2.26
C PRO A 277 64.23 -13.78 2.74
N ASP A 278 64.52 -13.13 3.87
CA ASP A 278 65.80 -13.25 4.57
C ASP A 278 65.64 -14.10 5.84
N THR A 279 66.62 -14.98 6.06
CA THR A 279 66.62 -16.03 7.09
C THR A 279 67.90 -15.93 7.91
N GLY A 280 67.76 -15.93 9.25
CA GLY A 280 68.87 -16.10 10.22
C GLY A 280 69.14 -14.83 11.04
N GLN A 281 69.47 -14.84 12.33
CA GLN A 281 69.83 -15.84 13.35
C GLN A 281 69.58 -15.12 14.72
N ALA A 282 68.92 -15.75 15.69
CA ALA A 282 69.48 -16.40 16.90
C ALA A 282 69.98 -15.45 18.02
N GLU A 283 69.37 -15.58 19.21
CA GLU A 283 69.86 -15.41 20.60
C GLU A 283 68.59 -15.42 21.49
N ALA A 284 68.17 -16.52 22.15
CA ALA A 284 68.72 -17.25 23.30
C ALA A 284 68.72 -16.45 24.62
N GLU A 285 68.41 -17.16 25.71
CA GLU A 285 68.40 -16.76 27.14
C GLU A 285 67.09 -16.11 27.63
N ASP A 286 66.46 -16.51 28.74
CA ASP A 286 66.67 -17.56 29.74
C ASP A 286 65.43 -17.54 30.67
N SER A 287 65.06 -18.71 31.20
CA SER A 287 64.59 -19.02 32.58
C SER A 287 63.53 -18.12 33.28
N ASP A 288 62.74 -18.52 34.27
CA ASP A 288 62.56 -19.70 35.11
C ASP A 288 61.16 -19.49 35.75
N ASP A 289 60.32 -20.51 35.85
CA ASP A 289 60.09 -21.28 37.08
C ASP A 289 59.30 -20.54 38.17
N SER A 290 58.04 -20.97 38.38
CA SER A 290 57.53 -21.39 39.70
C SER A 290 56.07 -21.87 39.58
N SER A 291 55.99 -23.18 39.43
CA SER A 291 55.10 -24.15 40.08
C SER A 291 54.10 -23.71 41.18
N GLU A 292 53.02 -24.52 41.24
CA GLU A 292 52.38 -25.07 42.46
C GLU A 292 51.41 -24.15 43.23
N ASP A 293 50.30 -24.60 43.84
CA ASP A 293 49.84 -25.94 44.19
C ASP A 293 48.35 -25.94 44.57
N SER A 294 47.77 -27.14 44.47
CA SER A 294 46.69 -27.80 45.23
C SER A 294 45.61 -27.04 46.02
N GLY A 295 44.41 -27.63 45.95
CA GLY A 295 43.32 -27.34 46.88
C GLY A 295 42.00 -28.05 46.54
N THR A 296 42.02 -29.37 46.42
CA THR A 296 40.84 -30.24 46.60
C THR A 296 40.28 -30.09 48.02
N GLU A 297 38.95 -30.04 48.19
CA GLU A 297 38.18 -31.08 48.91
C GLU A 297 36.68 -30.75 48.99
N ASP A 298 35.91 -31.81 48.86
CA ASP A 298 34.49 -31.97 49.07
C ASP A 298 34.02 -31.59 50.49
N ASP A 299 32.75 -31.20 50.65
CA ASP A 299 31.87 -31.93 51.57
C ASP A 299 30.37 -31.59 51.33
N LYS A 300 29.57 -32.66 51.25
CA LYS A 300 28.13 -32.86 51.54
C LYS A 300 27.05 -31.87 51.09
#